data_AF-A0A1L9QRG7-F1
#
_entry.id   AF-A0A1L9QRG7-F1
#
_cell.length_a   1.000
_cell.length_b   1.000
_cell.length_c   1.000
_cell.angle_alpha   90.00
_cell.angle_beta   90.00
_cell.angle_gamma   90.00
#
_symmetry.space_group_name_H-M   'P 1'
#
loop_
_entity.id
_entity.type
_entity.pdbx_description
1 polymer ?
#
loop_
_entity_poly.entity_id
_entity_poly.type
_entity_poly.pdbx_seq_one_letter_code
_entity_poly.pdbx_strand_id
1 'polypeptide(L)'
;MKARLMKNNLSIVNIEKIDESNIFKVTCLVDNEEREYQIKFEGIGASIPGELEDITTQSLKRSWKFGEIIFAFYQGEHLVFPIDLNNL
;
A
#
# COMPACT_ATOMS: atom_id res chain seq x y z
N MET A 1 -2.09 -4.35 31.97
CA MET A 1 -2.92 -4.61 30.77
C MET A 1 -2.00 -4.54 29.56
N LYS A 2 -1.76 -5.65 28.85
CA LYS A 2 -1.03 -5.61 27.58
C LYS A 2 -1.99 -5.03 26.53
N ALA A 3 -1.68 -3.87 25.98
CA ALA A 3 -2.39 -3.33 24.83
C ALA A 3 -2.34 -4.38 23.72
N ARG A 4 -3.50 -4.95 23.40
CA ARG A 4 -3.68 -5.82 22.23
C ARG A 4 -3.45 -4.88 21.05
N LEU A 5 -2.31 -4.98 20.37
CA LEU A 5 -2.12 -4.33 19.07
C LEU A 5 -3.27 -4.81 18.18
N MET A 6 -4.24 -3.92 17.96
CA MET A 6 -5.32 -4.18 17.01
C MET A 6 -4.64 -4.35 15.66
N LYS A 7 -4.89 -5.49 15.02
CA LYS A 7 -4.48 -5.69 13.63
C LYS A 7 -5.31 -4.72 12.81
N ASN A 8 -4.72 -3.59 12.40
CA ASN A 8 -5.43 -2.64 11.56
C ASN A 8 -5.80 -3.34 10.25
N ASN A 9 -7.08 -3.29 9.86
CA ASN A 9 -7.55 -3.85 8.60
C ASN A 9 -7.07 -2.95 7.46
N LEU A 10 -5.99 -3.35 6.78
CA LEU A 10 -5.45 -2.66 5.61
C LEU A 10 -5.82 -3.38 4.29
N SER A 11 -6.41 -2.65 3.34
CA SER A 11 -6.61 -3.13 1.95
C SER A 11 -6.35 -2.01 0.95
N ILE A 12 -5.76 -2.34 -0.20
CA ILE A 12 -5.64 -1.39 -1.32
C ILE A 12 -6.92 -1.47 -2.14
N VAL A 13 -7.57 -0.35 -2.41
CA VAL A 13 -8.83 -0.29 -3.17
C VAL A 13 -8.67 0.35 -4.54
N ASN A 14 -7.64 1.19 -4.72
CA ASN A 14 -7.35 1.83 -6.00
C ASN A 14 -5.87 2.22 -6.10
N ILE A 15 -5.35 2.22 -7.34
CA ILE A 15 -4.03 2.75 -7.69
C ILE A 15 -4.17 3.55 -8.97
N GLU A 16 -3.66 4.77 -8.96
CA GLU A 16 -3.68 5.67 -10.11
C GLU A 16 -2.28 6.25 -10.34
N LYS A 17 -1.82 6.28 -11.59
CA LYS A 17 -0.57 6.96 -11.95
C LYS A 17 -0.86 8.44 -12.15
N ILE A 18 -0.24 9.30 -11.34
CA ILE A 18 -0.48 10.75 -11.37
C ILE A 18 0.37 11.42 -12.45
N ASP A 19 1.61 10.96 -12.64
CA ASP A 19 2.56 11.61 -13.55
C ASP A 19 3.55 10.64 -14.21
N GLU A 20 4.34 11.16 -15.16
CA GLU A 20 5.43 10.40 -15.80
C GLU A 20 6.63 10.17 -14.87
N SER A 21 6.71 10.88 -13.74
CA SER A 21 7.77 10.76 -12.71
C SER A 21 7.61 9.53 -11.82
N ASN A 22 6.74 8.58 -12.19
CA ASN A 22 6.42 7.37 -11.43
C ASN A 22 5.84 7.67 -10.04
N ILE A 23 5.02 8.72 -9.93
CA ILE A 23 4.22 8.97 -8.73
C ILE A 23 2.86 8.29 -8.89
N PHE A 24 2.50 7.50 -7.89
CA PHE A 24 1.25 6.77 -7.80
C PHE A 24 0.42 7.27 -6.64
N LYS A 25 -0.86 7.53 -6.91
CA LYS A 25 -1.88 7.70 -5.87
C LYS A 25 -2.40 6.32 -5.51
N VAL A 26 -2.25 5.93 -4.25
CA VAL A 26 -2.75 4.66 -3.75
C VAL A 26 -3.80 4.93 -2.69
N THR A 27 -5.03 4.49 -2.96
CA THR A 27 -6.13 4.58 -2.01
C THR A 27 -6.18 3.28 -1.22
N CYS A 28 -6.07 3.40 0.09
CA CYS A 28 -6.14 2.29 1.03
C CYS A 28 -7.35 2.46 1.95
N LEU A 29 -7.99 1.34 2.28
CA LEU A 29 -8.94 1.25 3.38
C LEU A 29 -8.18 0.80 4.63
N VAL A 30 -8.12 1.64 5.65
CA VAL A 30 -7.50 1.38 6.96
C VAL A 30 -8.59 1.44 8.02
N ASP A 31 -8.93 0.30 8.63
CA ASP A 31 -9.97 0.23 9.67
C ASP A 31 -11.34 0.80 9.22
N ASN A 32 -11.67 0.61 7.93
CA ASN A 32 -12.84 1.16 7.23
C ASN A 32 -12.79 2.66 6.95
N GLU A 33 -11.67 3.33 7.19
CA GLU A 33 -11.42 4.70 6.74
C GLU A 33 -10.64 4.68 5.44
N GLU A 34 -11.12 5.42 4.44
CA GLU A 34 -10.40 5.60 3.19
C GLU A 34 -9.29 6.63 3.36
N ARG A 35 -8.08 6.27 2.95
CA ARG A 35 -6.89 7.12 3.02
C ARG A 35 -6.15 7.07 1.69
N GLU A 36 -5.73 8.23 1.22
CA GLU A 36 -5.00 8.37 -0.04
C GLU A 36 -3.53 8.67 0.25
N TYR A 37 -2.64 7.93 -0.41
CA TYR A 37 -1.20 8.06 -0.26
C TYR A 37 -0.56 8.34 -1.62
N GLN A 38 0.40 9.26 -1.67
CA GLN A 38 1.24 9.46 -2.84
C GLN A 38 2.54 8.71 -2.66
N ILE A 39 2.83 7.78 -3.55
CA ILE A 39 3.98 6.89 -3.46
C ILE A 39 4.82 7.08 -4.71
N LYS A 40 6.09 7.40 -4.51
CA LYS A 40 7.05 7.52 -5.61
C LYS A 40 7.74 6.19 -5.81
N PHE A 41 7.69 5.66 -7.03
CA PHE A 41 8.42 4.44 -7.39
C PHE A 41 9.75 4.81 -8.06
N GLU A 42 10.87 4.39 -7.48
CA GLU A 42 12.23 4.65 -7.98
C GLU A 42 12.90 3.36 -8.46
N GLY A 43 12.23 2.65 -9.39
CA GLY A 43 12.79 1.53 -10.16
C GLY A 43 13.00 0.23 -9.37
N ILE A 44 13.80 0.27 -8.29
CA ILE A 44 14.17 -0.90 -7.46
C ILE A 44 13.34 -0.94 -6.16
N GLY A 45 12.57 0.11 -5.88
CA GLY A 45 11.74 0.19 -4.69
C GLY A 45 10.72 1.33 -4.74
N ALA A 46 9.71 1.24 -3.89
CA ALA A 46 8.72 2.29 -3.68
C ALA A 46 9.07 3.06 -2.39
N SER A 47 9.16 4.39 -2.48
CA SER A 47 9.28 5.26 -1.31
C SER A 47 7.89 5.44 -0.71
N ILE A 48 7.59 4.63 0.31
CA ILE A 48 6.33 4.65 1.04
C ILE A 48 6.34 5.87 1.99
N PRO A 49 5.28 6.71 2.01
CA PRO A 49 5.16 7.80 2.98
C PRO A 49 5.21 7.29 4.42
N GLY A 50 5.84 8.04 5.34
CA GLY A 50 6.02 7.62 6.74
C GLY A 50 4.72 7.20 7.45
N GLU A 51 3.60 7.86 7.16
CA GLU A 51 2.29 7.49 7.74
C GLU A 51 1.79 6.11 7.28
N LEU A 52 2.10 5.73 6.03
CA LEU A 52 1.80 4.41 5.48
C LEU A 52 2.88 3.39 5.90
N GLU A 53 4.11 3.86 6.08
CA GLU A 53 5.20 3.08 6.65
C GLU A 53 4.82 2.59 8.05
N ASP A 54 4.29 3.44 8.94
CA ASP A 54 3.84 3.03 10.28
C ASP A 54 2.74 1.96 10.27
N ILE A 55 1.87 1.98 9.25
CA ILE A 55 0.78 0.99 9.10
C ILE A 55 1.31 -0.32 8.50
N THR A 56 2.25 -0.23 7.56
CA THR A 56 2.83 -1.38 6.85
C THR A 56 3.96 -2.06 7.63
N THR A 57 4.79 -1.31 8.36
CA THR A 57 5.91 -1.81 9.19
C THR A 57 5.50 -2.71 10.34
N GLN A 58 4.21 -2.72 10.72
CA GLN A 58 3.68 -3.72 11.65
C GLN A 58 3.90 -5.17 11.14
N SER A 59 4.18 -5.38 9.85
CA SER A 59 4.88 -6.58 9.39
C SER A 59 5.67 -6.33 8.10
N LEU A 60 6.95 -6.70 8.06
CA LEU A 60 7.82 -6.60 6.87
C LEU A 60 7.17 -7.12 5.56
N LYS A 61 6.32 -8.16 5.68
CA LYS A 61 5.56 -8.75 4.57
C LYS A 61 4.57 -7.78 3.91
N ARG A 62 3.97 -6.86 4.67
CA ARG A 62 2.99 -5.88 4.17
C ARG A 62 3.67 -4.84 3.27
N SER A 63 4.79 -4.27 3.72
CA SER A 63 5.55 -3.28 2.95
C SER A 63 6.06 -3.87 1.63
N TRP A 64 6.53 -5.13 1.65
CA TRP A 64 6.94 -5.83 0.43
C TRP A 64 5.78 -6.01 -0.54
N LYS A 65 4.66 -6.56 -0.07
CA LYS A 65 3.47 -6.79 -0.92
C LYS A 65 2.92 -5.49 -1.49
N PHE A 66 3.04 -4.39 -0.75
CA PHE A 66 2.72 -3.05 -1.25
C PHE A 66 3.57 -2.69 -2.48
N GLY A 67 4.89 -2.89 -2.39
CA GLY A 67 5.81 -2.68 -3.50
C GLY A 67 5.51 -3.58 -4.71
N GLU A 68 5.21 -4.86 -4.48
CA GLU A 68 4.82 -5.81 -5.54
C GLU A 68 3.57 -5.36 -6.29
N ILE A 69 2.55 -4.88 -5.56
CA ILE A 69 1.30 -4.43 -6.15
C ILE A 69 1.51 -3.17 -7.00
N ILE A 70 2.27 -2.19 -6.51
CA ILE A 70 2.61 -0.99 -7.30
C ILE A 70 3.40 -1.38 -8.55
N PHE A 71 4.35 -2.31 -8.41
CA PHE A 71 5.15 -2.76 -9.55
C PHE A 71 4.31 -3.49 -10.59
N ALA A 72 3.42 -4.40 -10.19
CA ALA A 72 2.48 -5.07 -11.07
C ALA A 72 1.59 -4.06 -11.81
N PHE A 73 1.06 -3.05 -11.09
CA PHE A 73 0.31 -1.96 -11.71
C PHE A 73 1.17 -1.18 -12.72
N TYR A 74 2.43 -0.87 -12.39
CA TYR A 74 3.35 -0.17 -13.27
C TYR A 74 3.67 -0.95 -14.56
N GLN A 75 3.75 -2.28 -14.48
CA GLN A 75 3.92 -3.17 -15.63
C GLN A 75 2.65 -3.31 -16.49
N GLY A 76 1.53 -2.68 -16.08
CA GLY A 76 0.24 -2.79 -16.75
C GLY A 76 -0.48 -4.10 -16.48
N GLU A 77 -0.15 -4.81 -15.40
CA GLU A 77 -0.86 -6.03 -15.01
C GLU A 77 -2.29 -5.71 -14.57
N HIS A 78 -3.19 -6.65 -14.85
CA HIS A 78 -4.59 -6.52 -14.44
C HIS A 78 -4.75 -6.87 -12.96
N LEU A 79 -4.93 -5.85 -12.13
CA LEU A 79 -5.18 -6.01 -10.69
C LEU A 79 -6.68 -6.09 -10.37
N VAL A 80 -7.03 -6.95 -9.42
CA VAL A 80 -8.40 -7.06 -8.89
C VAL A 80 -8.44 -6.46 -7.50
N PHE A 81 -9.22 -5.40 -7.33
CA PHE A 81 -9.41 -4.71 -6.05
C PHE A 81 -10.73 -5.13 -5.36
N PRO A 82 -10.82 -5.07 -4.02
CA PRO A 82 -9.77 -4.66 -3.08
C PRO A 82 -8.73 -5.76 -2.81
N ILE A 83 -7.47 -5.38 -2.64
CA ILE A 83 -6.37 -6.29 -2.29
C ILE A 83 -6.11 -6.23 -0.79
N ASP A 84 -6.43 -7.31 -0.08
CA ASP A 84 -6.21 -7.42 1.37
C ASP A 84 -4.72 -7.68 1.71
N LEU A 85 -4.18 -6.82 2.58
CA LEU A 85 -2.80 -6.89 3.07
C LEU A 85 -2.69 -7.58 4.46
N ASN A 86 -3.80 -8.01 5.06
CA ASN A 86 -3.83 -8.65 6.38
C ASN A 86 -3.71 -10.18 6.34
N ASN A 87 -4.11 -10.81 5.23
CA ASN A 87 -4.27 -12.25 5.13
C ASN A 87 -3.01 -12.94 4.59
N LEU A 88 -1.97 -13.03 5.43
CA LEU A 88 -0.74 -13.81 5.19
C LEU A 88 -0.38 -14.70 6.38
#